data_AF-A0A7S2I179-F1
#
_entry.id   AF-A0A7S2I179-F1
#
_cell.length_a   1.000
_cell.length_b   1.000
_cell.length_c   1.000
_cell.angle_alpha   90.00
_cell.angle_beta   90.00
_cell.angle_gamma   90.00
#
_symmetry.space_group_name_H-M   'P 1'
#
loop_
_entity.id
_entity.type
_entity.pdbx_description
1 polymer ?
#
loop_
_entity_poly.entity_id
_entity_poly.type
_entity_poly.pdbx_seq_one_letter_code
_entity_poly.pdbx_strand_id
1 'polypeptide(L)'
;VLVLAVVDLFWVHYYQNNLLVRISQPFFLRLVIAGTIISILSIIPLGSETEYRDSDDVGMVDAACMAVPWLWGIGFAITFSALFAKVLRVKMLYKASSRMRRKKITYKDVFFVMAFVLAIETAILLSFQLISPLKWEREVLNDVNGNAIESLGRCNSENGWWFFAALVGFNVICLFYALALCFQTKHIPTDFSESSHIFLSVMFMFQVLVMAVPVSAMVRDETKVFYFMRAGAIFLQNFTVLTITFG
;
A
#
# COMPACT_ATOMS: atom_id res chain seq x y z
N VAL A 1 -0.06 -12.96 6.46
CA VAL A 1 -0.12 -12.28 5.14
C VAL A 1 0.81 -12.93 4.11
N LEU A 2 2.13 -13.00 4.33
CA LEU A 2 3.05 -13.60 3.34
C LEU A 2 2.68 -15.04 2.96
N VAL A 3 2.40 -15.90 3.94
CA VAL A 3 1.95 -17.29 3.67
C VAL A 3 0.67 -17.31 2.84
N LEU A 4 -0.31 -16.46 3.19
CA LEU A 4 -1.56 -16.33 2.42
C LEU A 4 -1.29 -15.89 0.98
N ALA A 5 -0.46 -14.85 0.79
CA ALA A 5 -0.10 -14.36 -0.53
C ALA A 5 0.57 -15.44 -1.41
N VAL A 6 1.42 -16.30 -0.82
CA VAL A 6 2.05 -17.43 -1.52
C VAL A 6 1.02 -18.50 -1.89
N VAL A 7 0.12 -18.83 -0.97
CA VAL A 7 -0.99 -19.77 -1.22
C VAL A 7 -1.91 -19.24 -2.32
N ASP A 8 -2.30 -17.97 -2.27
CA ASP A 8 -3.13 -17.31 -3.27
C ASP A 8 -2.44 -17.29 -4.64
N LEU A 9 -1.12 -17.04 -4.67
CA LEU A 9 -0.34 -17.05 -5.91
C LEU A 9 -0.34 -18.45 -6.55
N PHE A 10 -0.12 -19.48 -5.74
CA PHE A 10 -0.18 -20.87 -6.19
C PHE A 10 -1.58 -21.23 -6.70
N TRP A 11 -2.62 -20.84 -5.95
CA TRP A 11 -4.02 -21.06 -6.32
C TRP A 11 -4.36 -20.40 -7.66
N VAL A 12 -3.97 -19.12 -7.85
CA VAL A 12 -4.18 -18.39 -9.12
C VAL A 12 -3.46 -19.07 -10.28
N HIS A 13 -2.25 -19.56 -10.06
CA HIS A 13 -1.49 -20.26 -11.10
C HIS A 13 -2.11 -21.60 -11.48
N TYR A 14 -2.50 -22.40 -10.48
CA TYR A 14 -3.09 -23.72 -10.69
C TYR A 14 -4.46 -23.64 -11.38
N TYR A 15 -5.33 -22.72 -10.95
CA TYR A 15 -6.68 -22.59 -11.47
C TYR A 15 -6.84 -21.57 -12.62
N GLN A 16 -5.75 -21.15 -13.25
CA GLN A 16 -5.75 -20.13 -14.32
C GLN A 16 -6.66 -20.48 -15.53
N ASN A 17 -6.92 -21.77 -15.76
CA ASN A 17 -7.77 -22.25 -16.85
C ASN A 17 -9.26 -22.33 -16.49
N ASN A 18 -9.61 -22.22 -15.20
CA ASN A 18 -11.01 -22.22 -14.77
C ASN A 18 -11.71 -20.94 -15.23
N LEU A 19 -12.99 -21.08 -15.61
CA LEU A 19 -13.80 -19.97 -16.12
C LEU A 19 -13.84 -18.79 -15.14
N LEU A 20 -13.99 -19.07 -13.85
CA LEU A 20 -14.06 -18.04 -12.79
C LEU A 20 -12.78 -17.18 -12.76
N VAL A 21 -11.60 -17.81 -12.62
CA VAL A 21 -10.30 -17.12 -12.55
C VAL A 21 -10.01 -16.36 -13.84
N ARG A 22 -10.38 -16.94 -15.00
CA ARG A 22 -10.18 -16.32 -16.30
C ARG A 22 -11.02 -15.05 -16.48
N ILE A 23 -12.25 -15.04 -15.97
CA ILE A 23 -13.14 -13.87 -15.99
C ILE A 23 -12.61 -12.77 -15.07
N SER A 24 -12.10 -13.14 -13.89
CA SER A 24 -11.50 -12.22 -12.90
C SER A 24 -10.09 -11.72 -13.26
N GLN A 25 -9.59 -12.07 -14.46
CA GLN A 25 -8.37 -11.55 -15.05
C GLN A 25 -7.12 -11.85 -14.21
N PRO A 26 -6.47 -13.01 -14.43
CA PRO A 26 -5.36 -13.48 -13.58
C PRO A 26 -4.13 -12.55 -13.57
N PHE A 27 -4.01 -11.67 -14.57
CA PHE A 27 -2.99 -10.63 -14.57
C PHE A 27 -3.15 -9.64 -13.40
N PHE A 28 -4.35 -9.10 -13.18
CA PHE A 28 -4.58 -8.13 -12.10
C PHE A 28 -4.54 -8.79 -10.73
N LEU A 29 -5.00 -10.05 -10.61
CA LEU A 29 -4.90 -10.82 -9.36
C LEU A 29 -3.43 -11.00 -8.94
N ARG A 30 -2.53 -11.33 -9.87
CA ARG A 30 -1.09 -11.42 -9.59
C ARG A 30 -0.48 -10.07 -9.21
N LEU A 31 -0.93 -8.96 -9.79
CA LEU A 31 -0.48 -7.63 -9.39
C LEU A 31 -0.91 -7.26 -7.97
N VAL A 32 -2.15 -7.56 -7.59
CA VAL A 32 -2.64 -7.38 -6.21
C VAL A 32 -1.75 -8.16 -5.23
N ILE A 33 -1.50 -9.44 -5.50
CA ILE A 33 -0.62 -10.26 -4.66
C ILE A 33 0.79 -9.66 -4.59
N ALA A 34 1.39 -9.30 -5.72
CA ALA A 34 2.73 -8.70 -5.75
C ALA A 34 2.80 -7.39 -4.94
N GLY A 35 1.81 -6.51 -5.08
CA GLY A 35 1.72 -5.28 -4.31
C GLY A 35 1.60 -5.52 -2.81
N THR A 36 0.79 -6.51 -2.39
CA THR A 36 0.65 -6.86 -0.97
C THR A 36 1.93 -7.45 -0.38
N ILE A 37 2.70 -8.24 -1.15
CA ILE A 37 4.01 -8.76 -0.74
C ILE A 37 5.00 -7.60 -0.56
N ILE A 38 5.06 -6.67 -1.51
CA ILE A 38 5.95 -5.50 -1.41
C ILE A 38 5.57 -4.64 -0.20
N SER A 39 4.27 -4.42 0.02
CA SER A 39 3.78 -3.62 1.15
C SER A 39 4.11 -4.27 2.49
N ILE A 40 3.88 -5.58 2.66
CA ILE A 40 4.14 -6.26 3.95
C ILE A 40 5.64 -6.35 4.27
N LEU A 41 6.51 -6.39 3.25
CA LEU A 41 7.97 -6.35 3.47
C LEU A 41 8.44 -5.07 4.15
N SER A 42 7.67 -3.98 4.10
CA SER A 42 7.99 -2.74 4.82
C SER A 42 7.99 -2.88 6.34
N ILE A 43 7.37 -3.92 6.91
CA ILE A 43 7.37 -4.17 8.36
C ILE A 43 8.77 -4.56 8.85
N ILE A 44 9.58 -5.23 8.02
CA ILE A 44 10.93 -5.67 8.38
C ILE A 44 11.84 -4.46 8.69
N PRO A 45 12.05 -3.49 7.77
CA PRO A 45 12.86 -2.31 8.05
C PRO A 45 12.21 -1.35 9.06
N LEU A 46 10.91 -1.47 9.33
CA LEU A 46 10.27 -0.70 10.39
C LEU A 46 10.76 -1.12 11.79
N GLY A 47 11.19 -2.37 11.95
CA GLY A 47 11.64 -2.94 13.22
C GLY A 47 13.16 -3.01 13.39
N SER A 48 13.95 -2.46 12.47
CA SER A 48 15.41 -2.46 12.59
C SER A 48 15.88 -1.38 13.57
N GLU A 49 16.68 -1.77 14.56
CA GLU A 49 17.31 -0.87 15.53
C GLU A 49 18.82 -1.17 15.61
N THR A 50 19.65 -0.16 15.92
CA THR A 50 21.09 -0.34 16.18
C THR A 50 21.37 -0.62 17.66
N GLU A 51 22.56 -1.11 18.01
CA GLU A 51 23.04 -1.09 19.40
C GLU A 51 23.58 0.31 19.76
N TYR A 52 23.56 0.68 21.05
CA TYR A 52 23.97 2.04 21.51
C TYR A 52 25.44 2.38 21.21
N ARG A 53 26.33 1.38 21.11
CA ARG A 53 27.78 1.58 20.98
C ARG A 53 28.35 1.25 19.59
N ASP A 54 27.52 0.79 18.66
CA ASP A 54 27.99 0.37 17.35
C ASP A 54 27.68 1.44 16.29
N SER A 55 28.70 2.23 15.96
CA SER A 55 28.60 3.32 14.98
C SER A 55 28.67 2.82 13.54
N ASP A 56 29.10 1.58 13.31
CA ASP A 56 29.35 1.05 11.97
C ASP A 56 28.03 0.68 11.24
N ASP A 57 26.93 0.50 11.98
CA ASP A 57 25.61 0.09 11.44
C ASP A 57 24.64 1.25 11.15
N VAL A 58 25.03 2.51 11.38
CA VAL A 58 24.12 3.67 11.21
C VAL A 58 23.63 3.80 9.77
N GLY A 59 24.50 3.52 8.78
CA GLY A 59 24.12 3.56 7.37
C GLY A 59 23.09 2.51 6.97
N MET A 60 23.10 1.34 7.62
CA MET A 60 22.10 0.29 7.38
C MET A 60 20.73 0.70 7.90
N VAL A 61 20.68 1.33 9.09
CA VAL A 61 19.41 1.73 9.70
C VAL A 61 18.85 3.00 9.08
N ASP A 62 19.69 3.91 8.59
CA ASP A 62 19.27 5.00 7.70
C ASP A 62 18.60 4.47 6.42
N ALA A 63 19.21 3.46 5.79
CA ALA A 63 18.63 2.81 4.62
C ALA A 63 17.29 2.12 4.95
N ALA A 64 17.17 1.51 6.12
CA ALA A 64 15.94 0.91 6.59
C ALA A 64 14.84 1.96 6.82
N CYS A 65 15.17 3.10 7.45
CA CYS A 65 14.25 4.23 7.63
C CYS A 65 13.63 4.70 6.31
N MET A 66 14.45 4.79 5.25
CA MET A 66 13.97 5.15 3.91
C MET A 66 13.31 4.00 3.15
N ALA A 67 13.68 2.74 3.40
CA ALA A 67 13.03 1.59 2.77
C ALA A 67 11.54 1.50 3.13
N VAL A 68 11.14 1.92 4.34
CA VAL A 68 9.74 1.86 4.80
C VAL A 68 8.77 2.60 3.88
N PRO A 69 8.89 3.93 3.63
CA PRO A 69 7.97 4.65 2.74
C PRO A 69 8.01 4.13 1.30
N TRP A 70 9.17 3.68 0.82
CA TRP A 70 9.31 3.11 -0.52
C TRP A 70 8.54 1.80 -0.70
N LEU A 71 8.78 0.82 0.19
CA LEU A 71 8.11 -0.47 0.15
C LEU A 71 6.60 -0.32 0.37
N TRP A 72 6.20 0.50 1.34
CA TRP A 72 4.79 0.75 1.61
C TRP A 72 4.10 1.47 0.45
N GLY A 73 4.66 2.58 -0.04
CA GLY A 73 4.07 3.40 -1.10
C GLY A 73 3.95 2.66 -2.43
N ILE A 74 5.03 2.01 -2.89
CA ILE A 74 4.99 1.23 -4.13
C ILE A 74 4.07 0.01 -4.01
N GLY A 75 4.12 -0.71 -2.89
CA GLY A 75 3.22 -1.85 -2.66
C GLY A 75 1.75 -1.44 -2.64
N PHE A 76 1.44 -0.32 -1.97
CA PHE A 76 0.11 0.27 -1.93
C PHE A 76 -0.36 0.70 -3.32
N ALA A 77 0.46 1.46 -4.06
CA ALA A 77 0.14 1.96 -5.38
C ALA A 77 -0.10 0.84 -6.40
N ILE A 78 0.70 -0.24 -6.39
CA ILE A 78 0.48 -1.41 -7.25
C ILE A 78 -0.86 -2.07 -6.92
N THR A 79 -1.14 -2.29 -5.63
CA THR A 79 -2.37 -2.96 -5.19
C THR A 79 -3.61 -2.13 -5.54
N PHE A 80 -3.59 -0.84 -5.21
CA PHE A 80 -4.66 0.10 -5.52
C PHE A 80 -4.90 0.21 -7.03
N SER A 81 -3.84 0.43 -7.81
CA SER A 81 -3.96 0.61 -9.27
C SER A 81 -4.48 -0.64 -9.98
N ALA A 82 -4.14 -1.84 -9.50
CA ALA A 82 -4.69 -3.09 -10.00
C ALA A 82 -6.20 -3.21 -9.75
N LEU A 83 -6.67 -2.92 -8.53
CA LEU A 83 -8.10 -2.90 -8.19
C LEU A 83 -8.83 -1.83 -9.00
N PHE A 84 -8.24 -0.63 -9.08
CA PHE A 84 -8.77 0.49 -9.82
C PHE A 84 -8.91 0.18 -11.32
N ALA A 85 -7.94 -0.51 -11.90
CA ALA A 85 -7.96 -0.90 -13.29
C ALA A 85 -9.12 -1.87 -13.61
N LYS A 86 -9.45 -2.78 -12.68
CA LYS A 86 -10.61 -3.68 -12.83
C LYS A 86 -11.91 -2.88 -12.88
N VAL A 87 -12.09 -1.90 -11.98
CA VAL A 87 -13.28 -1.03 -11.94
C VAL A 87 -13.40 -0.21 -13.22
N LEU A 88 -12.31 0.41 -13.66
CA LEU A 88 -12.30 1.19 -14.90
C LEU A 88 -12.65 0.35 -16.12
N ARG A 89 -12.14 -0.88 -16.20
CA ARG A 89 -12.46 -1.78 -17.32
C ARG A 89 -13.96 -2.10 -17.37
N VAL A 90 -14.58 -2.39 -16.23
CA VAL A 90 -16.03 -2.63 -16.14
C VAL A 90 -16.80 -1.39 -16.60
N LYS A 91 -16.42 -0.20 -16.11
CA LYS A 91 -17.03 1.08 -16.52
C LYS A 91 -16.91 1.32 -18.02
N MET A 92 -15.74 1.06 -18.61
CA MET A 92 -15.52 1.22 -20.05
C MET A 92 -16.36 0.23 -20.86
N LEU A 93 -16.48 -1.03 -20.41
CA LEU A 93 -17.25 -2.07 -21.09
C LEU A 93 -18.75 -1.72 -21.09
N TYR A 94 -19.27 -1.31 -19.93
CA TYR A 94 -20.65 -0.87 -19.82
C TYR A 94 -20.95 0.34 -20.70
N LYS A 95 -20.07 1.34 -20.71
CA LYS A 95 -20.22 2.52 -21.58
C LYS A 95 -20.17 2.17 -23.07
N ALA A 96 -19.36 1.18 -23.46
CA ALA A 96 -19.31 0.69 -24.83
C ALA A 96 -20.59 -0.07 -25.22
N SER A 97 -21.10 -0.93 -24.31
CA SER A 97 -22.35 -1.67 -24.48
C SER A 97 -23.56 -0.75 -24.60
N SER A 98 -23.67 0.25 -23.73
CA SER A 98 -24.73 1.27 -23.77
C SER A 98 -24.74 2.07 -25.09
N ARG A 99 -23.58 2.23 -25.72
CA ARG A 99 -23.43 2.88 -27.04
C ARG A 99 -23.53 1.91 -28.21
N MET A 100 -23.90 0.65 -27.96
CA MET A 100 -23.97 -0.44 -28.95
C MET A 100 -22.69 -0.60 -29.79
N ARG A 101 -21.53 -0.22 -29.23
CA ARG A 101 -20.24 -0.30 -29.92
C ARG A 101 -19.48 -1.52 -29.45
N ARG A 102 -19.19 -2.45 -30.36
CA ARG A 102 -18.32 -3.60 -30.10
C ARG A 102 -16.87 -3.13 -29.97
N LYS A 103 -16.44 -2.79 -28.74
CA LYS A 103 -15.05 -2.44 -28.42
C LYS A 103 -14.41 -3.57 -27.61
N LYS A 104 -13.36 -4.19 -28.15
CA LYS A 104 -12.51 -5.13 -27.39
C LYS A 104 -11.58 -4.32 -26.48
N ILE A 105 -11.99 -4.10 -25.24
CA ILE A 105 -11.16 -3.41 -24.24
C ILE A 105 -10.06 -4.37 -23.79
N THR A 106 -8.82 -3.95 -23.99
CA THR A 106 -7.64 -4.76 -23.67
C THR A 106 -6.98 -4.23 -22.39
N TYR A 107 -6.20 -5.07 -21.70
CA TYR A 107 -5.44 -4.68 -20.50
C TYR A 107 -4.58 -3.42 -20.71
N LYS A 108 -4.06 -3.23 -21.93
CA LYS A 108 -3.26 -2.07 -22.33
C LYS A 108 -4.00 -0.73 -22.16
N ASP A 109 -5.33 -0.71 -22.33
CA ASP A 109 -6.14 0.52 -22.24
C ASP A 109 -6.16 1.08 -20.81
N VAL A 110 -5.97 0.21 -19.81
CA VAL A 110 -6.02 0.58 -18.38
C VAL A 110 -4.62 0.62 -17.76
N PHE A 111 -3.65 -0.01 -18.40
CA PHE A 111 -2.24 0.02 -18.00
C PHE A 111 -1.68 1.44 -17.93
N PHE A 112 -2.09 2.34 -18.83
CA PHE A 112 -1.65 3.73 -18.82
C PHE A 112 -2.02 4.45 -17.52
N VAL A 113 -3.22 4.20 -16.99
CA VAL A 113 -3.68 4.79 -15.72
C VAL A 113 -2.85 4.26 -14.54
N MET A 114 -2.55 2.95 -14.54
CA MET A 114 -1.69 2.35 -13.52
C MET A 114 -0.27 2.94 -13.56
N ALA A 115 0.32 3.06 -14.75
CA ALA A 115 1.63 3.66 -14.93
C ALA A 115 1.66 5.12 -14.47
N PHE A 116 0.59 5.89 -14.72
CA PHE A 116 0.46 7.27 -14.27
C PHE A 116 0.42 7.40 -12.74
N VAL A 117 -0.38 6.57 -12.06
CA VAL A 117 -0.44 6.56 -10.58
C VAL A 117 0.92 6.20 -9.98
N LEU A 118 1.57 5.14 -10.50
CA LEU A 118 2.89 4.73 -10.05
C LEU A 118 3.97 5.79 -10.31
N ALA A 119 3.89 6.49 -11.44
CA ALA A 119 4.84 7.55 -11.77
C ALA A 119 4.75 8.73 -10.78
N ILE A 120 3.54 9.14 -10.41
CA ILE A 120 3.33 10.19 -9.41
C ILE A 120 3.83 9.73 -8.03
N GLU A 121 3.44 8.53 -7.60
CA GLU A 121 3.88 7.97 -6.30
C GLU A 121 5.42 7.91 -6.22
N THR A 122 6.05 7.41 -7.28
CA THR A 122 7.51 7.32 -7.38
C THR A 122 8.16 8.71 -7.38
N ALA A 123 7.56 9.70 -8.06
CA ALA A 123 8.08 11.07 -8.06
C ALA A 123 8.03 11.72 -6.67
N ILE A 124 6.95 11.48 -5.90
CA ILE A 124 6.83 11.95 -4.51
C ILE A 124 7.89 11.28 -3.63
N LEU A 125 8.07 9.96 -3.74
CA LEU A 125 9.05 9.20 -2.97
C LEU A 125 10.49 9.59 -3.31
N LEU A 126 10.80 9.81 -4.60
CA LEU A 126 12.12 10.32 -5.02
C LEU A 126 12.37 11.72 -4.45
N SER A 127 11.37 12.60 -4.51
CA SER A 127 11.50 13.94 -3.93
C SER A 127 11.75 13.89 -2.42
N PHE A 128 11.06 12.97 -1.72
CA PHE A 128 11.27 12.74 -0.29
C PHE A 128 12.70 12.27 0.00
N GLN A 129 13.22 11.31 -0.79
CA GLN A 129 14.57 10.78 -0.65
C GLN A 129 15.67 11.82 -0.92
N LEU A 130 15.50 12.66 -1.94
CA LEU A 130 16.54 13.59 -2.37
C LEU A 130 16.58 14.87 -1.53
N ILE A 131 15.42 15.36 -1.09
CA ILE A 131 15.30 16.66 -0.41
C ILE A 131 15.37 16.50 1.11
N SER A 132 14.68 15.51 1.68
CA SER A 132 14.54 15.37 3.14
C SER A 132 14.54 13.88 3.54
N PRO A 133 15.65 13.14 3.32
CA PRO A 133 15.72 11.72 3.69
C PRO A 133 15.50 11.54 5.20
N LEU A 134 14.80 10.47 5.56
CA LEU A 134 14.70 9.98 6.93
C LEU A 134 16.06 9.44 7.37
N LYS A 135 16.55 9.94 8.49
CA LYS A 135 17.76 9.47 9.14
C LYS A 135 17.42 8.91 10.50
N TRP A 136 18.17 7.91 10.92
CA TRP A 136 18.08 7.32 12.23
C TRP A 136 18.71 8.26 13.26
N GLU A 137 17.91 8.66 14.23
CA GLU A 137 18.35 9.47 15.37
C GLU A 137 18.04 8.71 16.66
N ARG A 138 18.98 8.72 17.60
CA ARG A 138 18.79 8.11 18.92
C ARG A 138 18.83 9.20 19.99
N GLU A 139 17.77 9.26 20.79
CA GLU A 139 17.66 10.16 21.93
C GLU A 139 17.86 9.37 23.23
N VAL A 140 18.74 9.86 24.09
CA VAL A 140 18.97 9.28 25.42
C VAL A 140 18.01 9.93 26.40
N LEU A 141 17.12 9.13 26.99
CA LEU A 141 16.13 9.60 27.96
C LEU A 141 16.70 9.64 29.37
N ASN A 142 17.48 8.62 29.75
CA ASN A 142 18.08 8.51 31.08
C ASN A 142 19.52 7.97 30.97
N ASP A 143 20.45 8.63 31.68
CA ASP A 143 21.86 8.28 31.75
C ASP A 143 22.30 8.20 33.23
N VAL A 144 23.08 7.17 33.58
CA VAL A 144 23.85 7.13 34.82
C VAL A 144 25.32 6.95 34.49
N ASN A 145 26.13 7.94 34.90
CA ASN A 145 27.59 7.94 34.76
C ASN A 145 28.10 7.80 33.31
N GLY A 146 27.40 8.38 32.33
CA GLY A 146 27.79 8.34 30.91
C GLY A 146 27.37 7.04 30.19
N ASN A 147 26.54 6.22 30.82
CA ASN A 147 25.91 5.05 30.23
C ASN A 147 24.41 5.31 30.11
N ALA A 148 23.92 5.41 28.87
CA ALA A 148 22.49 5.47 28.58
C ALA A 148 21.79 4.21 29.11
N ILE A 149 20.98 4.36 30.16
CA ILE A 149 20.11 3.30 30.70
C ILE A 149 18.86 3.17 29.82
N GLU A 150 18.37 4.29 29.31
CA GLU A 150 17.18 4.33 28.48
C GLU A 150 17.43 5.24 27.27
N SER A 151 17.27 4.69 26.07
CA SER A 151 17.39 5.42 24.81
C SER A 151 16.30 4.96 23.84
N LEU A 152 15.82 5.88 23.02
CA LEU A 152 14.83 5.62 21.98
C LEU A 152 15.43 5.95 20.61
N GLY A 153 15.31 5.02 19.67
CA GLY A 153 15.68 5.23 18.28
C GLY A 153 14.45 5.59 17.45
N ARG A 154 14.57 6.63 16.62
CA ARG A 154 13.50 7.07 15.71
C ARG A 154 14.05 7.53 14.38
N CYS A 155 13.30 7.26 13.31
CA CYS A 155 13.56 7.84 12.01
C CYS A 155 13.01 9.27 11.99
N ASN A 156 13.89 10.27 11.91
CA ASN A 156 13.51 11.67 11.88
C ASN A 156 13.93 12.33 10.56
N SER A 157 13.22 13.39 10.19
CA SER A 157 13.49 14.20 9.01
C SER A 157 12.91 15.59 9.24
N GLU A 158 13.72 16.62 8.99
CA GLU A 158 13.38 18.03 9.26
C GLU A 158 12.08 18.46 8.57
N ASN A 159 11.93 18.12 7.29
CA ASN A 159 10.74 18.44 6.48
C ASN A 159 9.95 17.19 6.03
N GLY A 160 10.22 16.02 6.61
CA GLY A 160 9.64 14.75 6.16
C GLY A 160 8.12 14.66 6.29
N TRP A 161 7.53 15.42 7.22
CA TRP A 161 6.07 15.49 7.39
C TRP A 161 5.34 15.94 6.12
N TRP A 162 5.88 16.92 5.39
CA TRP A 162 5.25 17.44 4.17
C TRP A 162 5.23 16.42 3.05
N PHE A 163 6.31 15.67 2.88
CA PHE A 163 6.38 14.59 1.91
C PHE A 163 5.46 13.42 2.28
N PHE A 164 5.41 13.06 3.56
CA PHE A 164 4.49 12.05 4.06
C PHE A 164 3.02 12.47 3.85
N ALA A 165 2.68 13.73 4.15
CA ALA A 165 1.35 14.29 3.92
C ALA A 165 0.98 14.32 2.44
N ALA A 166 1.93 14.64 1.54
CA ALA A 166 1.71 14.59 0.10
C ALA A 166 1.46 13.16 -0.39
N LEU A 167 2.24 12.19 0.07
CA LEU A 167 2.10 10.76 -0.25
C LEU A 167 0.74 10.21 0.21
N VAL A 168 0.39 10.43 1.48
CA VAL A 168 -0.90 10.01 2.03
C VAL A 168 -2.05 10.75 1.36
N GLY A 169 -1.95 12.06 1.18
CA GLY A 169 -2.97 12.88 0.55
C GLY A 169 -3.29 12.42 -0.87
N PHE A 170 -2.26 12.14 -1.67
CA PHE A 170 -2.42 11.58 -3.02
C PHE A 170 -3.14 10.22 -2.98
N ASN A 171 -2.74 9.32 -2.09
CA ASN A 171 -3.38 8.02 -1.93
C ASN A 171 -4.84 8.11 -1.47
N VAL A 172 -5.16 9.02 -0.54
CA VAL A 172 -6.54 9.29 -0.10
C VAL A 172 -7.41 9.81 -1.24
N ILE A 173 -6.90 10.77 -2.04
CA ILE A 173 -7.61 11.30 -3.21
C ILE A 173 -7.88 10.19 -4.23
N CYS A 174 -6.87 9.36 -4.51
CA CYS A 174 -6.99 8.23 -5.42
C CYS A 174 -8.04 7.21 -4.96
N LEU A 175 -8.01 6.84 -3.67
CA LEU A 175 -8.99 5.94 -3.07
C LEU A 175 -10.40 6.53 -3.09
N PHE A 176 -10.56 7.81 -2.75
CA PHE A 176 -11.85 8.48 -2.80
C PHE A 176 -12.43 8.51 -4.23
N TYR A 177 -11.60 8.80 -5.22
CA TYR A 177 -11.99 8.74 -6.63
C TYR A 177 -12.40 7.33 -7.05
N ALA A 178 -11.66 6.30 -6.62
CA ALA A 178 -12.02 4.91 -6.88
C ALA A 178 -13.35 4.52 -6.22
N LEU A 179 -13.61 4.93 -4.98
CA LEU A 179 -14.89 4.71 -4.30
C LEU A 179 -16.04 5.37 -5.04
N ALA A 180 -15.88 6.63 -5.47
CA ALA A 180 -16.88 7.34 -6.25
C ALA A 180 -17.18 6.61 -7.58
N LEU A 181 -16.15 6.08 -8.24
CA LEU A 181 -16.31 5.29 -9.45
C LEU A 181 -17.02 3.96 -9.18
N CYS A 182 -16.64 3.23 -8.12
CA CYS A 182 -17.32 2.00 -7.72
C CYS A 182 -18.81 2.25 -7.44
N PHE A 183 -19.14 3.35 -6.75
CA PHE A 183 -20.51 3.73 -6.46
C PHE A 183 -21.32 4.01 -7.75
N GLN A 184 -20.73 4.73 -8.71
CA GLN A 184 -21.36 4.96 -10.02
C GLN A 184 -21.59 3.65 -10.80
N THR A 185 -20.74 2.65 -10.61
CA THR A 185 -20.84 1.35 -11.30
C THR A 185 -21.71 0.33 -10.57
N LYS A 186 -22.24 0.63 -9.38
CA LYS A 186 -23.01 -0.31 -8.56
C LYS A 186 -24.31 -0.79 -9.23
N HIS A 187 -24.90 0.04 -10.08
CA HIS A 187 -26.14 -0.29 -10.81
C HIS A 187 -25.92 -1.16 -12.04
N ILE A 188 -24.67 -1.37 -12.45
CA ILE A 188 -24.37 -2.23 -13.59
C ILE A 188 -24.55 -3.67 -13.13
N PRO A 189 -25.48 -4.45 -13.71
CA PRO A 189 -25.57 -5.87 -13.46
C PRO A 189 -24.27 -6.47 -13.98
N THR A 190 -23.34 -6.66 -13.05
CA THR A 190 -22.13 -7.41 -13.31
C THR A 190 -22.57 -8.82 -12.99
N ASP A 191 -22.60 -9.69 -14.00
CA ASP A 191 -22.98 -11.12 -13.89
C ASP A 191 -22.08 -11.91 -12.90
N PHE A 192 -21.21 -11.22 -12.16
CA PHE A 192 -20.20 -11.75 -11.24
C PHE A 192 -20.12 -10.83 -10.01
N SER A 193 -20.21 -11.44 -8.82
CA SER A 193 -20.09 -10.82 -7.49
C SER A 193 -18.82 -9.97 -7.28
N GLU A 194 -17.85 -10.08 -8.17
CA GLU A 194 -16.52 -9.49 -8.12
C GLU A 194 -16.50 -7.95 -7.92
N SER A 195 -17.49 -7.23 -8.45
CA SER A 195 -17.56 -5.77 -8.30
C SER A 195 -17.82 -5.33 -6.84
N SER A 196 -18.58 -6.13 -6.09
CA SER A 196 -18.87 -5.91 -4.68
C SER A 196 -17.63 -6.12 -3.81
N HIS A 197 -16.86 -7.19 -4.07
CA HIS A 197 -15.61 -7.48 -3.38
C HIS A 197 -14.55 -6.40 -3.61
N ILE A 198 -14.44 -5.89 -4.85
CA ILE A 198 -13.52 -4.78 -5.16
C ILE A 198 -13.95 -3.50 -4.42
N PHE A 199 -15.24 -3.17 -4.44
CA PHE A 199 -15.76 -2.01 -3.70
C PHE A 199 -15.45 -2.12 -2.21
N LEU A 200 -15.73 -3.28 -1.60
CA LEU A 200 -15.47 -3.53 -0.19
C LEU A 200 -13.97 -3.44 0.13
N SER A 201 -13.11 -4.01 -0.71
CA SER A 201 -11.65 -3.91 -0.56
C SER A 201 -11.18 -2.46 -0.56
N VAL A 202 -11.58 -1.67 -1.56
CA VAL A 202 -11.21 -0.25 -1.66
C VAL A 202 -11.77 0.57 -0.48
N MET A 203 -12.95 0.23 0.01
CA MET A 203 -13.55 0.88 1.19
C MET A 203 -12.74 0.62 2.46
N PHE A 204 -12.37 -0.64 2.72
CA PHE A 204 -11.49 -0.98 3.84
C PHE A 204 -10.12 -0.33 3.70
N MET A 205 -9.56 -0.32 2.49
CA MET A 205 -8.29 0.35 2.21
C MET A 205 -8.33 1.84 2.58
N PHE A 206 -9.43 2.51 2.26
CA PHE A 206 -9.66 3.91 2.60
C PHE A 206 -9.84 4.11 4.11
N GLN A 207 -10.67 3.29 4.75
CA GLN A 207 -10.94 3.40 6.19
C GLN A 207 -9.68 3.22 7.03
N VAL A 208 -8.89 2.18 6.74
CA VAL A 208 -7.63 1.91 7.47
C VAL A 208 -6.66 3.07 7.28
N LEU A 209 -6.51 3.60 6.06
CA LEU A 209 -5.60 4.73 5.81
C LEU A 209 -6.03 5.99 6.57
N VAL A 210 -7.31 6.34 6.52
CA VAL A 210 -7.86 7.54 7.19
C VAL A 210 -7.79 7.43 8.72
N MET A 211 -7.94 6.22 9.29
CA MET A 211 -7.81 6.01 10.73
C MET A 211 -6.35 5.89 11.19
N ALA A 212 -5.49 5.22 10.43
CA ALA A 212 -4.11 4.95 10.84
C ALA A 212 -3.27 6.23 10.96
N VAL A 213 -3.51 7.23 10.09
CA VAL A 213 -2.74 8.48 10.07
C VAL A 213 -2.90 9.30 11.35
N PRO A 214 -4.11 9.71 11.78
CA PRO A 214 -4.28 10.48 13.01
C PRO A 214 -3.88 9.69 14.25
N VAL A 215 -4.18 8.39 14.31
CA VAL A 215 -3.77 7.56 15.46
C VAL A 215 -2.25 7.48 15.56
N SER A 216 -1.55 7.27 14.44
CA SER A 216 -0.08 7.27 14.41
C SER A 216 0.51 8.63 14.77
N ALA A 217 -0.15 9.74 14.42
CA ALA A 217 0.29 11.07 14.81
C ALA A 217 0.15 11.31 16.31
N MET A 218 -0.90 10.78 16.95
CA MET A 218 -1.13 10.91 18.40
C MET A 218 -0.12 10.12 19.24
N VAL A 219 0.36 8.97 18.75
CA VAL A 219 1.28 8.09 19.51
C VAL A 219 2.74 8.26 19.10
N ARG A 220 3.08 9.36 18.40
CA ARG A 220 4.42 9.57 17.83
C ARG A 220 5.55 9.55 18.86
N ASP A 221 5.27 9.98 20.08
CA ASP A 221 6.27 10.06 21.16
C ASP A 221 6.57 8.68 21.78
N GLU A 222 5.64 7.72 21.66
CA GLU A 222 5.77 6.36 22.18
C GLU A 222 6.21 5.39 21.08
N THR A 223 7.51 5.27 20.85
CA THR A 223 8.10 4.50 19.73
C THR A 223 7.52 3.09 19.57
N LYS A 224 7.31 2.38 20.69
CA LYS A 224 6.71 1.02 20.69
C LYS A 224 5.27 1.02 20.18
N VAL A 225 4.47 1.99 20.61
CA VAL A 225 3.07 2.13 20.19
C VAL A 225 3.01 2.61 18.74
N PHE A 226 3.85 3.57 18.35
CA PHE A 226 3.98 4.04 16.98
C PHE A 226 4.33 2.92 16.00
N TYR A 227 5.31 2.08 16.34
CA TYR A 227 5.66 0.87 15.59
C TYR A 227 4.46 -0.06 15.44
N PHE A 228 3.84 -0.43 16.57
CA PHE A 228 2.72 -1.37 16.58
C PHE A 228 1.53 -0.87 15.74
N MET A 229 1.19 0.42 15.85
CA MET A 229 0.10 1.03 15.08
C MET A 229 0.37 0.98 13.57
N ARG A 230 1.60 1.31 13.13
CA ARG A 230 1.95 1.30 11.70
C ARG A 230 2.04 -0.12 11.16
N ALA A 231 2.71 -1.02 11.86
CA ALA A 231 2.79 -2.43 11.48
C ALA A 231 1.40 -3.08 11.42
N GLY A 232 0.55 -2.79 12.42
CA GLY A 232 -0.83 -3.25 12.49
C GLY A 232 -1.69 -2.73 11.34
N ALA A 233 -1.58 -1.44 11.00
CA ALA A 233 -2.29 -0.87 9.86
C ALA A 233 -1.88 -1.53 8.53
N ILE A 234 -0.57 -1.71 8.30
CA ILE A 234 -0.04 -2.36 7.09
C ILE A 234 -0.50 -3.83 7.03
N PHE A 235 -0.43 -4.54 8.15
CA PHE A 235 -0.89 -5.93 8.24
C PHE A 235 -2.39 -6.04 7.94
N LEU A 236 -3.22 -5.25 8.61
CA LEU A 236 -4.67 -5.29 8.49
C LEU A 236 -5.13 -4.94 7.06
N GLN A 237 -4.52 -3.91 6.46
CA GLN A 237 -4.74 -3.51 5.08
C GLN A 237 -4.54 -4.68 4.12
N ASN A 238 -3.34 -5.28 4.15
CA ASN A 238 -2.96 -6.33 3.21
C ASN A 238 -3.73 -7.63 3.46
N PHE A 239 -3.97 -7.98 4.72
CA PHE A 239 -4.79 -9.13 5.09
C PHE A 239 -6.21 -9.02 4.55
N THR A 240 -6.85 -7.86 4.74
CA THR A 240 -8.22 -7.60 4.31
C THR A 240 -8.34 -7.68 2.79
N VAL A 241 -7.39 -7.10 2.06
CA VAL A 241 -7.39 -7.10 0.59
C VAL A 241 -7.26 -8.51 0.03
N LEU A 242 -6.34 -9.32 0.56
CA LEU A 242 -6.19 -10.71 0.11
C LEU A 242 -7.44 -11.53 0.44
N THR A 243 -7.95 -11.42 1.67
CA THR A 243 -9.12 -12.19 2.12
C THR A 243 -10.38 -11.83 1.33
N ILE A 244 -10.63 -10.56 1.03
CA ILE A 244 -11.82 -10.16 0.27
C ILE A 244 -11.69 -10.50 -1.22
N THR A 245 -10.47 -10.50 -1.76
CA THR A 245 -10.23 -10.76 -3.19
C THR A 245 -10.23 -12.25 -3.51
N PHE A 246 -9.72 -13.10 -2.59
CA PHE A 246 -9.54 -14.54 -2.82
C PHE A 246 -10.38 -15.45 -1.92
N GLY A 247 -10.98 -14.93 -0.85
CA GLY A 247 -11.90 -15.67 0.03
C GLY A 247 -13.34 -15.64 -0.46
#